data_AF-A0A8H3BYV5-F1
#
_entry.id   AF-A0A8H3BYV5-F1
#
_cell.length_a   1.000
_cell.length_b   1.000
_cell.length_c   1.000
_cell.angle_alpha   90.00
_cell.angle_beta   90.00
_cell.angle_gamma   90.00
#
_symmetry.space_group_name_H-M   'P 1'
#
loop_
_entity.id
_entity.type
_entity.pdbx_description
1 polymer ?
#
loop_
_entity_poly.entity_id
_entity_poly.type
_entity_poly.pdbx_seq_one_letter_code
_entity_poly.pdbx_strand_id
1 'polypeptide(L)'
;MSNNQGSPFLTQKLPQFLVAECEGDKATILRSGDYQKTLSFVKDAFPSTRRATQIVLSACLDGEKVGVTEEVWSYMAASLTLIHVELDYSRWERIQVYTQRGSNYYEVDLATETVEGLKQKVHTKEGIPYQTQHLWMSHPEFAAEIQDGHKLIYYGINRERALLALDESASAQHSRNRARTGCTGRG
;
A
#
# COMPACT_ATOMS: atom_id res chain seq x y z
N MET A 1 -13.93 -39.68 -59.49
CA MET A 1 -13.53 -38.32 -59.07
C MET A 1 -13.65 -38.27 -57.56
N SER A 2 -12.51 -38.24 -56.87
CA SER A 2 -12.43 -38.24 -55.41
C SER A 2 -12.85 -36.88 -54.86
N ASN A 3 -13.91 -36.81 -54.06
CA ASN A 3 -14.19 -35.62 -53.28
C ASN A 3 -13.58 -35.79 -51.89
N ASN A 4 -12.57 -34.97 -51.65
CA ASN A 4 -11.77 -34.88 -50.46
C ASN A 4 -12.55 -34.19 -49.32
N GLN A 5 -12.17 -34.55 -48.11
CA GLN A 5 -12.74 -34.16 -46.83
C GLN A 5 -12.72 -32.65 -46.54
N GLY A 6 -13.64 -32.23 -45.68
CA GLY A 6 -13.56 -30.97 -44.95
C GLY A 6 -14.31 -31.08 -43.63
N SER A 7 -13.65 -31.62 -42.60
CA SER A 7 -14.14 -31.64 -41.23
C SER A 7 -14.31 -30.19 -40.72
N PRO A 8 -15.45 -29.79 -40.14
CA PRO A 8 -15.56 -28.50 -39.50
C PRO A 8 -14.91 -28.60 -38.13
N PHE A 9 -13.63 -28.21 -38.03
CA PHE A 9 -13.03 -27.94 -36.74
C PHE A 9 -13.87 -26.86 -36.05
N LEU A 10 -14.47 -27.22 -34.92
CA LEU A 10 -15.18 -26.30 -34.03
C LEU A 10 -14.21 -25.19 -33.65
N THR A 11 -14.34 -24.01 -34.25
CA THR A 11 -13.79 -22.78 -33.68
C THR A 11 -14.56 -22.55 -32.39
N GLN A 12 -14.04 -23.12 -31.30
CA GLN A 12 -14.56 -22.92 -29.96
C GLN A 12 -14.45 -21.43 -29.68
N LYS A 13 -15.56 -20.71 -29.88
CA LYS A 13 -15.65 -19.27 -29.67
C LYS A 13 -15.31 -19.03 -28.20
N LEU A 14 -14.14 -18.45 -27.95
CA LEU A 14 -13.72 -18.12 -26.58
C LEU A 14 -14.86 -17.38 -25.87
N PRO A 15 -15.15 -17.73 -24.61
CA PRO A 15 -16.22 -17.08 -23.87
C PRO A 15 -15.96 -15.57 -23.82
N GLN A 16 -17.02 -14.79 -24.06
CA GLN A 16 -16.96 -13.33 -24.02
C GLN A 16 -16.71 -12.79 -22.60
N PHE A 17 -16.60 -13.68 -21.61
CA PHE A 17 -16.34 -13.36 -20.22
C PHE A 17 -15.01 -13.96 -19.76
N LEU A 18 -14.54 -13.42 -18.64
CA LEU A 18 -13.38 -13.87 -17.88
C LEU A 18 -13.81 -14.01 -16.42
N VAL A 19 -13.34 -15.04 -15.73
CA VAL A 19 -13.54 -15.14 -14.29
C VAL A 19 -12.47 -14.29 -13.61
N ALA A 20 -12.88 -13.43 -12.69
CA ALA A 20 -11.99 -12.69 -11.81
C ALA A 20 -12.19 -13.19 -10.39
N GLU A 21 -11.09 -13.43 -9.67
CA GLU A 21 -11.09 -13.80 -8.26
C GLU A 21 -10.38 -12.73 -7.45
N CYS A 22 -11.03 -12.17 -6.44
CA CYS A 22 -10.51 -11.12 -5.57
C CYS A 22 -10.77 -11.50 -4.11
N GLU A 23 -9.73 -11.65 -3.30
CA GLU A 23 -9.84 -11.98 -1.86
C GLU A 23 -10.71 -13.23 -1.54
N GLY A 24 -10.81 -14.17 -2.49
CA GLY A 24 -11.63 -15.39 -2.39
C GLY A 24 -13.02 -15.27 -3.03
N ASP A 25 -13.50 -14.06 -3.29
CA ASP A 25 -14.74 -13.82 -4.04
C ASP A 25 -14.50 -13.95 -5.55
N LYS A 26 -15.46 -14.54 -6.27
CA LYS A 26 -15.38 -14.74 -7.72
C LYS A 26 -16.53 -14.06 -8.45
N ALA A 27 -16.22 -13.40 -9.55
CA ALA A 27 -17.19 -12.77 -10.43
C ALA A 27 -16.82 -12.97 -11.90
N THR A 28 -17.83 -12.95 -12.78
CA THR A 28 -17.61 -12.93 -14.24
C THR A 28 -17.59 -11.49 -14.73
N ILE A 29 -16.54 -11.10 -15.44
CA ILE A 29 -16.40 -9.80 -16.10
C ILE A 29 -16.35 -9.98 -17.61
N LEU A 30 -16.65 -8.92 -18.37
CA LEU A 30 -16.49 -8.95 -19.82
C LEU A 30 -15.02 -9.04 -20.19
N ARG A 31 -14.70 -9.93 -21.14
CA ARG A 31 -13.37 -10.07 -21.70
C ARG A 31 -13.06 -8.87 -22.58
N SER A 32 -11.93 -8.23 -22.34
CA SER A 32 -11.43 -7.13 -23.16
C SER A 32 -9.94 -7.31 -23.42
N GLY A 33 -9.50 -7.06 -24.65
CA GLY A 33 -8.06 -6.93 -24.96
C GLY A 33 -7.45 -5.62 -24.44
N ASP A 34 -8.28 -4.74 -23.90
CA ASP A 34 -7.90 -3.49 -23.26
C ASP A 34 -7.81 -3.70 -21.74
N TYR A 35 -6.61 -3.46 -21.21
CA TYR A 35 -6.31 -3.68 -19.79
C TYR A 35 -7.11 -2.73 -18.89
N GLN A 36 -7.22 -1.46 -19.29
CA GLN A 36 -7.93 -0.43 -18.52
C GLN A 36 -9.43 -0.70 -18.48
N LYS A 37 -10.03 -1.19 -19.57
CA LYS A 37 -11.42 -1.66 -19.57
C LYS A 37 -11.62 -2.88 -18.68
N THR A 38 -10.67 -3.80 -18.67
CA THR A 38 -10.73 -4.96 -17.77
C THR A 38 -10.70 -4.48 -16.31
N LEU A 39 -9.81 -3.54 -15.98
CA LEU A 39 -9.77 -2.92 -14.66
C LEU A 39 -11.07 -2.20 -14.28
N SER A 40 -11.75 -1.53 -15.22
CA SER A 40 -13.05 -0.91 -14.92
C SER A 40 -14.10 -1.97 -14.55
N PHE A 41 -14.17 -3.08 -15.29
CA PHE A 41 -15.10 -4.16 -14.94
C PHE A 41 -14.75 -4.82 -13.59
N VAL A 42 -13.46 -4.97 -13.29
CA VAL A 42 -13.00 -5.46 -11.97
C VAL A 42 -13.44 -4.52 -10.86
N LYS A 43 -13.26 -3.20 -11.03
CA LYS A 43 -13.69 -2.20 -10.04
C LYS A 43 -15.20 -2.19 -9.81
N ASP A 44 -15.98 -2.40 -10.87
CA ASP A 44 -17.43 -2.50 -10.79
C ASP A 44 -17.88 -3.80 -10.10
N ALA A 45 -17.19 -4.91 -10.36
CA ALA A 45 -17.50 -6.22 -9.80
C ALA A 45 -17.12 -6.35 -8.31
N PHE A 46 -16.04 -5.70 -7.87
CA PHE A 46 -15.49 -5.87 -6.52
C PHE A 46 -15.43 -4.55 -5.76
N PRO A 47 -16.36 -4.27 -4.83
CA PRO A 47 -16.34 -3.04 -4.03
C PRO A 47 -15.05 -2.84 -3.20
N SER A 48 -14.37 -3.91 -2.79
CA SER A 48 -13.08 -3.86 -2.07
C SER A 48 -12.01 -3.04 -2.80
N THR A 49 -12.04 -3.06 -4.14
CA THR A 49 -11.12 -2.29 -5.00
C THR A 49 -11.16 -0.79 -4.74
N ARG A 50 -12.27 -0.25 -4.23
CA ARG A 50 -12.42 1.20 -3.94
C ARG A 50 -11.48 1.69 -2.86
N ARG A 51 -11.04 0.78 -1.99
CA ARG A 51 -10.16 1.08 -0.84
C ARG A 51 -8.69 0.76 -1.13
N ALA A 52 -8.42 0.04 -2.20
CA ALA A 52 -7.08 -0.33 -2.61
C ALA A 52 -6.31 0.89 -3.13
N THR A 53 -5.03 0.98 -2.79
CA THR A 53 -4.09 1.98 -3.35
C THR A 53 -3.58 1.54 -4.72
N GLN A 54 -3.40 0.23 -4.93
CA GLN A 54 -3.09 -0.36 -6.23
C GLN A 54 -3.91 -1.63 -6.48
N ILE A 55 -4.15 -1.91 -7.75
CA ILE A 55 -4.82 -3.13 -8.21
C ILE A 55 -3.88 -3.80 -9.21
N VAL A 56 -3.50 -5.03 -8.94
CA VAL A 56 -2.65 -5.84 -9.82
C VAL A 56 -3.47 -7.01 -10.32
N LEU A 57 -3.49 -7.19 -11.64
CA LEU A 57 -4.04 -8.41 -12.23
C LEU A 57 -2.93 -9.44 -12.30
N SER A 58 -3.23 -10.67 -11.93
CA SER A 58 -2.30 -11.78 -11.98
C SER A 58 -2.95 -13.01 -12.60
N ALA A 59 -2.13 -13.88 -13.19
CA ALA A 59 -2.56 -15.13 -13.81
C ALA A 59 -1.58 -16.25 -13.44
N CYS A 60 -2.05 -17.50 -13.47
CA CYS A 60 -1.18 -18.65 -13.30
C CYS A 60 -0.57 -19.05 -14.64
N LEU A 61 0.75 -19.01 -14.74
CA LEU A 61 1.54 -19.53 -15.87
C LEU A 61 2.46 -20.64 -15.35
N ASP A 62 2.38 -21.83 -15.94
CA ASP A 62 3.19 -23.00 -15.54
C ASP A 62 3.14 -23.33 -14.04
N GLY A 63 2.00 -23.04 -13.39
CA GLY A 63 1.79 -23.25 -11.96
C GLY A 63 2.30 -22.12 -11.07
N GLU A 64 2.97 -21.11 -11.63
CA GLU A 64 3.40 -19.92 -10.90
C GLU A 64 2.40 -18.77 -11.11
N LYS A 65 2.08 -18.08 -10.01
CA LYS A 65 1.25 -16.89 -10.08
C LYS A 65 2.12 -15.69 -10.44
N VAL A 66 1.81 -15.07 -11.58
CA VAL A 66 2.58 -13.93 -12.11
C VAL A 66 1.68 -12.72 -12.31
N GLY A 67 2.23 -11.54 -12.01
CA GLY A 67 1.58 -10.26 -12.33
C GLY A 67 1.53 -10.05 -13.84
N VAL A 68 0.38 -9.60 -14.34
CA VAL A 68 0.15 -9.33 -15.76
C VAL A 68 0.20 -7.82 -15.98
N THR A 69 1.11 -7.38 -16.84
CA THR A 69 1.24 -5.95 -17.17
C THR A 69 0.35 -5.58 -18.36
N GLU A 70 0.10 -4.28 -18.53
CA GLU A 70 -0.74 -3.77 -19.62
C GLU A 70 -0.17 -4.14 -21.00
N GLU A 71 1.16 -4.11 -21.15
CA GLU A 71 1.86 -4.36 -22.40
C GLU A 71 1.64 -5.78 -22.94
N VAL A 72 1.51 -6.75 -22.03
CA VAL A 72 1.31 -8.16 -22.38
C VAL A 72 -0.15 -8.60 -22.33
N TRP A 73 -1.03 -7.75 -21.76
CA TRP A 73 -2.44 -8.10 -21.52
C TRP A 73 -3.16 -8.53 -22.78
N SER A 74 -3.04 -7.78 -23.89
CA SER A 74 -3.80 -8.07 -25.11
C SER A 74 -3.54 -9.48 -25.67
N TYR A 75 -2.32 -9.99 -25.50
CA TYR A 75 -1.93 -11.34 -25.92
C TYR A 75 -2.46 -12.41 -24.98
N MET A 76 -2.45 -12.15 -23.68
CA MET A 76 -2.87 -13.11 -22.65
C MET A 76 -4.38 -13.15 -22.46
N ALA A 77 -5.06 -12.01 -22.57
CA ALA A 77 -6.48 -11.85 -22.32
C ALA A 77 -7.35 -12.75 -23.20
N ALA A 78 -6.84 -13.25 -24.33
CA ALA A 78 -7.53 -14.20 -25.19
C ALA A 78 -7.43 -15.65 -24.68
N SER A 79 -6.34 -16.04 -24.02
CA SER A 79 -6.10 -17.42 -23.58
C SER A 79 -6.48 -17.66 -22.11
N LEU A 80 -6.55 -16.61 -21.29
CA LEU A 80 -6.88 -16.73 -19.87
C LEU A 80 -8.36 -17.07 -19.65
N THR A 81 -8.64 -17.91 -18.66
CA THR A 81 -10.00 -18.24 -18.20
C THR A 81 -10.31 -17.62 -16.85
N LEU A 82 -9.29 -17.52 -16.00
CA LEU A 82 -9.31 -16.93 -14.67
C LEU A 82 -8.18 -15.91 -14.56
N ILE A 83 -8.48 -14.77 -13.95
CA ILE A 83 -7.48 -13.85 -13.40
C ILE A 83 -7.68 -13.71 -11.91
N HIS A 84 -6.58 -13.52 -11.20
CA HIS A 84 -6.57 -13.13 -9.81
C HIS A 84 -6.39 -11.62 -9.72
N VAL A 85 -7.26 -10.97 -8.97
CA VAL A 85 -7.20 -9.55 -8.65
C VAL A 85 -6.54 -9.44 -7.29
N GLU A 86 -5.35 -8.86 -7.28
CA GLU A 86 -4.61 -8.57 -6.06
C GLU A 86 -4.80 -7.09 -5.72
N LEU A 87 -5.21 -6.84 -4.49
CA LEU A 87 -5.43 -5.50 -3.96
C LEU A 87 -4.27 -5.17 -3.04
N ASP A 88 -3.56 -4.10 -3.37
CA ASP A 88 -2.66 -3.46 -2.42
C ASP A 88 -3.43 -2.39 -1.67
N TYR A 89 -3.44 -2.48 -0.34
CA TYR A 89 -4.02 -1.45 0.53
C TYR A 89 -2.94 -0.58 1.17
N SER A 90 -1.68 -0.88 0.88
CA SER A 90 -0.54 -0.24 1.52
C SER A 90 -0.55 1.24 1.17
N ARG A 91 -0.57 2.07 2.21
CA ARG A 91 -0.35 3.50 2.09
C ARG A 91 1.10 3.76 2.41
N TRP A 92 1.97 3.30 1.51
CA TRP A 92 3.39 3.61 1.59
C TRP A 92 3.58 5.12 1.54
N GLU A 93 4.22 5.63 2.56
CA GLU A 93 4.59 7.03 2.62
C GLU A 93 6.05 7.14 3.02
N ARG A 94 6.73 8.12 2.43
CA ARG A 94 8.10 8.46 2.80
C ARG A 94 8.04 9.56 3.85
N ILE A 95 8.25 9.18 5.10
CA ILE A 95 8.24 10.10 6.24
C ILE A 95 9.67 10.51 6.62
N GLN A 96 9.82 11.75 7.07
CA GLN A 96 11.08 12.26 7.59
C GLN A 96 11.07 12.19 9.11
N VAL A 97 12.07 11.52 9.67
CA VAL A 97 12.28 11.43 11.12
C VAL A 97 13.55 12.20 11.46
N TYR A 98 13.42 13.14 12.38
CA TYR A 98 14.50 13.92 12.96
C TYR A 98 14.97 13.26 14.25
N THR A 99 16.27 13.16 14.44
CA THR A 99 16.90 12.58 15.62
C THR A 99 18.07 13.45 16.05
N GLN A 100 18.70 13.11 17.18
CA GLN A 100 19.95 13.74 17.61
C GLN A 100 21.13 13.53 16.63
N ARG A 101 21.01 12.59 15.68
CA ARG A 101 22.03 12.28 14.68
C ARG A 101 21.78 12.97 13.33
N GLY A 102 20.68 13.69 13.18
CA GLY A 102 20.30 14.38 11.94
C GLY A 102 18.86 14.08 11.54
N SER A 103 18.60 13.98 10.24
CA SER A 103 17.29 13.58 9.73
C SER A 103 17.43 12.48 8.70
N ASN A 104 16.55 11.49 8.76
CA ASN A 104 16.50 10.37 7.84
C ASN A 104 15.10 10.16 7.29
N TYR A 105 15.03 9.57 6.10
CA TYR A 105 13.77 9.12 5.52
C TYR A 105 13.52 7.65 5.80
N TYR A 106 12.25 7.33 6.02
CA TYR A 106 11.73 5.99 6.27
C TYR A 106 10.50 5.74 5.39
N GLU A 107 10.48 4.58 4.75
CA GLU A 107 9.30 4.10 4.03
C GLU A 107 8.46 3.28 5.01
N VAL A 108 7.22 3.72 5.19
CA VAL A 108 6.27 3.10 6.12
C VAL A 108 4.94 2.88 5.41
N ASP A 109 4.33 1.72 5.62
CA ASP A 109 2.94 1.53 5.25
C ASP A 109 2.06 2.10 6.36
N LEU A 110 1.48 3.28 6.15
CA LEU A 110 0.66 3.94 7.17
C LEU A 110 -0.50 3.06 7.64
N ALA A 111 -1.04 2.17 6.79
CA ALA A 111 -2.20 1.35 7.12
C ALA A 111 -1.88 0.20 8.11
N THR A 112 -0.63 -0.26 8.14
CA THR A 112 -0.21 -1.44 8.90
C THR A 112 0.86 -1.14 9.94
N GLU A 113 1.72 -0.15 9.70
CA GLU A 113 2.87 0.19 10.54
C GLU A 113 2.44 0.73 11.91
N THR A 114 3.08 0.21 12.96
CA THR A 114 2.92 0.69 14.34
C THR A 114 4.01 1.69 14.73
N VAL A 115 3.77 2.43 15.82
CA VAL A 115 4.78 3.30 16.43
C VAL A 115 6.03 2.51 16.81
N GLU A 116 5.89 1.30 17.37
CA GLU A 116 7.02 0.44 17.74
C GLU A 116 7.80 -0.05 16.50
N GLY A 117 7.09 -0.39 15.42
CA GLY A 117 7.71 -0.79 14.15
C GLY A 117 8.60 0.32 13.59
N LEU A 118 8.12 1.58 13.62
CA LEU A 118 8.92 2.73 13.23
C LEU A 118 10.13 2.94 14.17
N LYS A 119 9.96 2.83 15.49
CA LYS A 119 11.08 2.92 16.44
C LYS A 119 12.15 1.86 16.17
N GLN A 120 11.74 0.64 15.81
CA GLN A 120 12.66 -0.44 15.44
C GLN A 120 13.40 -0.15 14.13
N LYS A 121 12.74 0.44 13.12
CA LYS A 121 13.38 0.91 11.89
C LYS A 121 14.44 1.97 12.19
N VAL A 122 14.11 2.94 13.05
CA VAL A 122 15.05 3.97 13.52
C VAL A 122 16.21 3.33 14.29
N HIS A 123 15.95 2.35 15.16
CA HIS A 123 17.00 1.63 15.88
C HIS A 123 17.95 0.90 14.92
N THR A 124 17.40 0.21 13.92
CA THR A 124 18.21 -0.55 12.95
C THR A 124 19.09 0.36 12.11
N LYS A 125 18.57 1.53 11.71
CA LYS A 125 19.28 2.46 10.83
C LYS A 125 20.23 3.39 11.58
N GLU A 126 19.85 3.84 12.77
CA GLU A 126 20.55 4.87 13.54
C GLU A 126 21.14 4.37 14.85
N GLY A 127 20.91 3.12 15.26
CA GLY A 127 21.46 2.54 16.49
C GLY A 127 20.89 3.11 17.79
N ILE A 128 19.82 3.91 17.73
CA ILE A 128 19.16 4.47 18.92
C ILE A 128 18.30 3.37 19.55
N PRO A 129 18.47 2.98 20.83
CA PRO A 129 17.68 1.89 21.43
C PRO A 129 16.17 2.17 21.35
N TYR A 130 15.39 1.24 20.79
CA TYR A 130 13.96 1.47 20.54
C TYR A 130 13.15 1.76 21.82
N GLN A 131 13.58 1.20 22.97
CA GLN A 131 12.94 1.35 24.28
C GLN A 131 13.08 2.77 24.86
N THR A 132 14.15 3.47 24.50
CA THR A 132 14.42 4.84 24.97
C THR A 132 13.89 5.90 24.01
N GLN A 133 13.38 5.49 22.84
CA GLN A 133 12.85 6.41 21.85
C GLN A 133 11.43 6.87 22.22
N HIS A 134 11.23 8.17 22.21
CA HIS A 134 9.94 8.84 22.27
C HIS A 134 9.72 9.52 20.92
N LEU A 135 8.69 9.06 20.19
CA LEU A 135 8.31 9.66 18.93
C LEU A 135 7.34 10.81 19.19
N TRP A 136 7.66 11.97 18.63
CA TRP A 136 6.83 13.16 18.68
C TRP A 136 6.42 13.53 17.26
N MET A 137 5.12 13.66 17.05
CA MET A 137 4.60 14.29 15.86
C MET A 137 4.76 15.80 16.01
N SER A 138 5.40 16.44 15.03
CA SER A 138 5.60 17.89 14.99
C SER A 138 4.81 18.47 13.81
N HIS A 139 3.78 19.25 14.12
CA HIS A 139 3.02 20.09 13.21
C HIS A 139 3.27 21.56 13.56
N PRO A 140 3.20 22.51 12.60
CA PRO A 140 3.39 23.93 12.88
C PRO A 140 2.53 24.47 14.03
N GLU A 141 1.34 23.91 14.22
CA GLU A 141 0.37 24.35 15.23
C GLU A 141 0.31 23.44 16.46
N PHE A 142 0.87 22.23 16.42
CA PHE A 142 0.82 21.30 17.54
C PHE A 142 1.95 20.27 17.48
N ALA A 143 2.49 19.91 18.63
CA ALA A 143 3.28 18.70 18.77
C ALA A 143 2.54 17.71 19.68
N ALA A 144 2.69 16.42 19.47
CA ALA A 144 2.28 15.43 20.47
C ALA A 144 3.14 14.19 20.39
N GLU A 145 3.41 13.65 21.57
CA GLU A 145 3.98 12.32 21.70
C GLU A 145 2.99 11.28 21.20
N ILE A 146 3.47 10.38 20.35
CA ILE A 146 2.70 9.24 19.85
C ILE A 146 3.07 8.00 20.67
N GLN A 147 2.06 7.19 20.98
CA GLN A 147 2.18 6.11 21.93
C GLN A 147 2.38 4.78 21.22
N ASP A 148 3.12 3.89 21.90
CA ASP A 148 3.31 2.51 21.50
C ASP A 148 1.96 1.76 21.45
N GLY A 149 1.91 0.63 20.75
CA GLY A 149 0.69 -0.14 20.49
C GLY A 149 -0.30 0.47 19.49
N HIS A 150 -0.07 1.67 18.98
CA HIS A 150 -0.95 2.33 18.00
C HIS A 150 -0.35 2.35 16.59
N LYS A 151 -1.21 2.30 15.58
CA LYS A 151 -0.82 2.46 14.16
C LYS A 151 -0.55 3.91 13.80
N LEU A 152 0.41 4.15 12.90
CA LEU A 152 0.78 5.50 12.44
C LEU A 152 -0.39 6.26 11.80
N ILE A 153 -1.32 5.57 11.14
CA ILE A 153 -2.51 6.18 10.52
C ILE A 153 -3.43 6.89 11.52
N TYR A 154 -3.52 6.44 12.77
CA TYR A 154 -4.38 7.08 13.78
C TYR A 154 -3.88 8.47 14.18
N TYR A 155 -2.60 8.72 13.98
CA TYR A 155 -1.96 10.01 14.22
C TYR A 155 -2.00 10.93 13.00
N GLY A 156 -2.56 10.48 11.87
CA GLY A 156 -2.60 11.24 10.63
C GLY A 156 -1.21 11.57 10.07
N ILE A 157 -0.22 10.73 10.34
CA ILE A 157 1.15 10.88 9.84
C ILE A 157 1.16 10.79 8.31
N ASN A 158 1.88 11.69 7.66
CA ASN A 158 2.09 11.72 6.21
C ASN A 158 3.44 12.38 5.89
N ARG A 159 3.81 12.48 4.60
CA ARG A 159 5.07 13.13 4.16
C ARG A 159 5.24 14.60 4.55
N GLU A 160 4.15 15.31 4.81
CA GLU A 160 4.16 16.74 5.14
C GLU A 160 4.34 16.97 6.64
N ARG A 161 4.25 15.90 7.46
CA ARG A 161 4.45 15.95 8.91
C ARG A 161 5.85 15.45 9.27
N ALA A 162 6.55 16.25 10.07
CA ALA A 162 7.83 15.86 10.64
C ALA A 162 7.60 14.99 11.89
N LEU A 163 8.31 13.87 11.99
CA LEU A 163 8.43 13.12 13.23
C LEU A 163 9.77 13.42 13.88
N LEU A 164 9.78 13.53 15.20
CA LEU A 164 10.98 13.74 16.00
C LEU A 164 11.15 12.54 16.92
N ALA A 165 12.20 11.75 16.72
CA ALA A 165 12.59 10.67 17.61
C ALA A 165 13.61 11.19 18.62
N LEU A 166 13.17 11.34 19.86
CA LEU A 166 14.00 11.79 20.98
C LEU A 166 14.33 10.63 21.88
N ASP A 167 15.55 10.61 22.45
CA ASP A 167 15.77 9.80 23.63
C ASP A 167 15.07 10.41 24.86
N GLU A 168 15.04 9.67 25.97
CA GLU A 168 14.41 10.09 27.22
C GLU A 168 14.89 11.47 27.72
N SER A 169 16.19 11.74 27.60
CA SER A 169 16.79 13.01 28.05
C SER A 169 16.35 14.18 27.17
N ALA A 170 16.35 14.00 25.85
CA ALA A 170 15.91 15.01 24.91
C ALA A 170 14.39 15.21 24.94
N SER A 171 13.61 14.15 25.17
CA SER A 171 12.15 14.19 25.31
C SER A 171 11.71 15.01 26.53
N ALA A 172 12.39 14.82 27.67
CA ALA A 172 12.15 15.61 28.88
C ALA A 172 12.45 17.10 28.67
N GLN A 173 13.53 17.42 27.94
CA GLN A 173 13.91 18.80 27.65
C GLN A 173 12.97 19.45 26.64
N HIS A 174 12.55 18.72 25.60
CA HIS A 174 11.56 19.18 24.61
C HIS A 174 10.22 19.50 25.29
N SER A 175 9.74 18.61 26.16
CA SER A 175 8.53 18.81 26.96
C SER A 175 8.61 20.07 27.85
N ARG A 176 9.74 20.29 28.54
CA ARG A 176 9.97 21.49 29.37
C ARG A 176 9.97 22.78 28.55
N ASN A 177 10.60 22.78 27.38
CA ASN A 177 10.66 23.96 26.52
C ASN A 177 9.27 24.38 26.04
N ARG A 178 8.41 23.41 25.70
CA ARG A 178 7.03 23.68 25.28
C ARG A 178 6.17 24.26 26.41
N ALA A 179 6.32 23.75 27.63
CA ALA A 179 5.61 24.29 28.79
C ALA A 179 5.99 25.76 29.06
N ARG A 180 7.25 26.15 28.79
CA ARG A 180 7.71 27.54 28.94
C ARG A 180 7.18 28.46 27.85
N THR A 181 7.08 28.01 26.60
CA THR A 181 6.56 28.83 25.49
C THR A 181 5.04 29.01 25.53
N GLY A 182 4.31 28.17 26.26
CA GLY A 182 2.85 28.27 26.44
C GLY A 182 2.39 29.29 27.49
N CYS A 183 3.30 29.86 28.29
CA CYS A 183 2.95 30.78 29.39
C CYS A 183 3.22 32.27 29.10
N THR A 184 3.69 32.64 27.91
CA THR A 184 3.88 34.05 27.53
C THR A 184 2.73 34.53 26.65
N GLY A 185 1.58 34.86 27.26
CA GLY A 185 0.43 35.34 26.49
C GLY A 185 -0.81 35.68 27.31
N ARG A 186 -0.69 36.62 28.26
CA ARG A 186 -1.75 37.58 28.65
C ARG A 186 -1.21 38.56 29.70
N GLY A 187 -0.91 39.75 29.22
CA GLY A 187 -0.69 40.99 29.99
C GLY A 187 -1.07 42.13 29.07
#